data_AF-A0A1G9M670-F1
#
_entry.id   AF-A0A1G9M670-F1
#
_cell.length_a   1.000
_cell.length_b   1.000
_cell.length_c   1.000
_cell.angle_alpha   90.00
_cell.angle_beta   90.00
_cell.angle_gamma   90.00
#
_symmetry.space_group_name_H-M   'P 1'
#
loop_
_entity.id
_entity.type
_entity.pdbx_description
1 polymer ?
#
loop_
_entity_poly.entity_id
_entity_poly.type
_entity_poly.pdbx_seq_one_letter_code
_entity_poly.pdbx_strand_id
1 'polypeptide(L)'
;MEMPNFFSHTDETYGQHPEMYEVMLSLLEDKFRTTSELLATIFLSRHREMLWRELHELQSYPLPPAHEVFRHYYWEVRDTPLPSSLDWQRWQEVLAPLVRQLHVATLQKQARLELVLKKV
;
A
#
# COMPACT_ATOMS: atom_id res chain seq x y z
N MET A 1 9.25 -12.78 12.93
CA MET A 1 9.32 -11.32 12.67
C MET A 1 7.88 -10.85 12.63
N GLU A 2 7.45 -10.04 13.60
CA GLU A 2 6.07 -9.53 13.65
C GLU A 2 5.85 -8.52 12.50
N MET A 3 4.72 -8.60 11.81
CA MET A 3 4.38 -7.62 10.77
C MET A 3 4.03 -6.27 11.44
N PRO A 4 4.53 -5.14 10.93
CA PRO A 4 4.16 -3.82 11.44
C PRO A 4 2.64 -3.62 11.38
N ASN A 5 2.05 -2.97 12.38
CA ASN A 5 0.66 -2.50 12.24
C ASN A 5 0.61 -1.31 11.30
N PHE A 6 0.36 -1.57 10.01
CA PHE A 6 0.25 -0.54 8.98
C PHE A 6 -0.91 0.43 9.19
N PHE A 7 -1.89 0.08 10.02
CA PHE A 7 -3.16 0.79 10.11
C PHE A 7 -3.36 1.45 11.47
N SER A 8 -2.31 1.64 12.27
CA SER A 8 -2.45 2.24 13.62
C SER A 8 -3.26 3.53 13.61
N HIS A 9 -3.02 4.42 12.63
CA HIS A 9 -3.78 5.66 12.48
C HIS A 9 -5.24 5.42 12.06
N THR A 10 -5.47 4.50 11.12
CA THR A 10 -6.82 4.11 10.69
C THR A 10 -7.62 3.48 11.83
N ASP A 11 -6.96 2.66 12.65
CA ASP A 11 -7.54 2.00 13.82
C ASP A 11 -7.95 3.03 14.88
N GLU A 12 -7.08 4.00 15.15
CA GLU A 12 -7.37 5.11 16.07
C GLU A 12 -8.51 5.99 15.57
N THR A 13 -8.55 6.28 14.27
CA THR A 13 -9.53 7.20 13.66
C THR A 13 -10.92 6.57 13.54
N TYR A 14 -10.99 5.31 13.10
CA TYR A 14 -12.25 4.67 12.70
C TYR A 14 -12.65 3.49 13.58
N GLY A 15 -11.82 3.03 14.52
CA GLY A 15 -12.08 1.83 15.30
C GLY A 15 -13.34 1.86 16.17
N GLN A 16 -13.86 3.06 16.49
CA GLN A 16 -15.12 3.27 17.22
C GLN A 16 -16.34 3.47 16.30
N HIS A 17 -16.13 3.48 14.98
CA HIS A 17 -17.14 3.77 13.97
C HIS A 17 -17.13 2.68 12.90
N PRO A 18 -17.72 1.50 13.18
CA PRO A 18 -17.51 0.31 12.38
C PRO A 18 -17.96 0.45 10.92
N GLU A 19 -19.05 1.16 10.64
CA GLU A 19 -19.53 1.42 9.27
C GLU A 19 -18.52 2.28 8.48
N MET A 20 -18.00 3.35 9.09
CA MET A 20 -16.97 4.19 8.45
C MET A 20 -15.66 3.42 8.26
N TYR A 21 -15.34 2.55 9.21
CA TYR A 21 -14.14 1.72 9.14
C TYR A 21 -14.24 0.67 8.01
N GLU A 22 -15.40 0.05 7.82
CA GLU A 22 -15.67 -0.88 6.73
C GLU A 22 -15.52 -0.21 5.36
N VAL A 23 -16.08 1.00 5.20
CA VAL A 23 -15.94 1.79 3.97
C VAL A 23 -14.46 2.10 3.71
N MET A 24 -13.73 2.56 4.73
CA MET A 24 -12.30 2.86 4.59
C MET A 24 -11.48 1.62 4.23
N LEU A 25 -11.73 0.48 4.87
CA LEU A 25 -11.03 -0.76 4.57
C LEU A 25 -11.33 -1.26 3.16
N SER A 26 -12.56 -1.11 2.67
CA SER A 26 -12.94 -1.45 1.30
C SER A 26 -12.22 -0.57 0.27
N LEU A 27 -12.13 0.74 0.52
CA LEU A 27 -11.36 1.65 -0.33
C LEU A 27 -9.86 1.31 -0.37
N LEU A 28 -9.30 0.88 0.76
CA LEU A 28 -7.89 0.44 0.84
C LEU A 28 -7.66 -0.88 0.12
N GLU A 29 -8.59 -1.84 0.22
CA GLU A 29 -8.50 -3.11 -0.48
C GLU A 29 -8.49 -2.89 -2.00
N ASP A 30 -9.46 -2.13 -2.51
CA ASP A 30 -9.55 -1.79 -3.92
C ASP A 30 -8.27 -1.08 -4.41
N LYS A 31 -7.75 -0.13 -3.61
CA LYS A 31 -6.49 0.56 -3.95
C LYS A 31 -5.32 -0.42 -4.00
N PHE A 32 -5.07 -1.23 -2.98
CA PHE A 32 -3.90 -2.11 -2.98
C PHE A 32 -3.99 -3.26 -3.98
N ARG A 33 -5.21 -3.74 -4.28
CA ARG A 33 -5.45 -4.69 -5.37
C ARG A 33 -5.05 -4.08 -6.71
N THR A 34 -5.61 -2.91 -7.05
CA THR A 34 -5.32 -2.22 -8.32
C THR A 34 -3.85 -1.79 -8.43
N THR A 35 -3.25 -1.27 -7.36
CA THR A 35 -1.82 -0.95 -7.31
C THR A 35 -0.96 -2.20 -7.55
N SER A 36 -1.33 -3.37 -7.00
CA SER A 36 -0.56 -4.61 -7.21
C SER A 36 -0.51 -5.01 -8.68
N GLU A 37 -1.65 -4.94 -9.38
CA GLU A 37 -1.76 -5.23 -10.81
C GLU A 37 -0.99 -4.21 -11.65
N LEU A 38 -1.11 -2.93 -11.29
CA LEU A 38 -0.43 -1.83 -11.97
C LEU A 38 1.09 -1.95 -11.82
N LEU A 39 1.60 -2.25 -10.62
CA LEU A 39 3.03 -2.43 -10.37
C LEU A 39 3.61 -3.57 -11.22
N ALA A 40 2.90 -4.69 -11.37
CA ALA A 40 3.36 -5.78 -12.24
C ALA A 40 3.57 -5.30 -13.68
N THR A 41 2.63 -4.49 -14.19
CA THR A 41 2.73 -3.89 -15.53
C THR A 41 3.89 -2.88 -15.61
N ILE A 42 4.01 -1.99 -14.62
CA ILE A 42 5.06 -0.97 -14.54
C ILE A 42 6.45 -1.58 -14.55
N PHE A 43 6.69 -2.63 -13.76
CA PHE A 43 8.00 -3.27 -13.66
C PHE A 43 8.37 -4.06 -14.92
N LEU A 44 7.39 -4.71 -15.55
CA LEU A 44 7.60 -5.42 -16.82
C LEU A 44 7.97 -4.46 -17.96
N SER A 45 7.27 -3.34 -18.04
CA SER A 45 7.41 -2.34 -19.11
C SER A 45 8.44 -1.24 -18.81
N ARG A 46 8.95 -1.19 -17.58
CA ARG A 46 9.87 -0.15 -17.08
C ARG A 46 9.34 1.28 -17.25
N HIS A 47 8.04 1.48 -17.03
CA HIS A 47 7.41 2.81 -17.11
C HIS A 47 7.66 3.66 -15.85
N ARG A 48 8.80 4.37 -15.80
CA ARG A 48 9.22 5.20 -14.64
C ARG A 48 8.17 6.21 -14.20
N GLU A 49 7.56 6.94 -15.14
CA GLU A 49 6.58 7.97 -14.79
C GLU A 49 5.33 7.39 -14.11
N MET A 50 4.90 6.21 -14.54
CA MET A 50 3.77 5.53 -13.91
C MET A 50 4.14 5.07 -12.49
N LEU A 51 5.36 4.54 -12.29
CA LEU A 51 5.84 4.20 -10.95
C LEU A 51 5.84 5.42 -10.03
N TRP A 52 6.35 6.55 -10.52
CA TRP A 52 6.43 7.78 -9.76
C TRP A 52 5.06 8.33 -9.36
N ARG A 53 4.10 8.35 -10.29
CA ARG A 53 2.71 8.76 -10.02
C ARG A 53 2.04 7.84 -9.01
N GLU A 54 2.20 6.53 -9.15
CA GLU A 54 1.63 5.58 -8.21
C GLU A 54 2.20 5.77 -6.80
N LEU A 55 3.51 5.97 -6.67
CA LEU A 55 4.14 6.27 -5.38
C LEU A 55 3.65 7.60 -4.78
N HIS A 56 3.37 8.60 -5.61
CA HIS A 56 2.79 9.86 -5.15
C HIS A 56 1.41 9.66 -4.53
N GLU A 57 0.55 8.88 -5.19
CA GLU A 57 -0.79 8.57 -4.67
C GLU A 57 -0.72 7.78 -3.36
N LEU A 58 0.14 6.76 -3.28
CA LEU A 58 0.25 5.89 -2.10
C LEU A 58 0.68 6.63 -0.83
N GLN A 59 1.40 7.74 -0.94
CA GLN A 59 1.78 8.57 0.21
C GLN A 59 0.62 9.34 0.85
N SER A 60 -0.49 9.51 0.13
CA SER A 60 -1.66 10.22 0.66
C SER A 60 -2.46 9.39 1.67
N TYR A 61 -2.19 8.08 1.74
CA TYR A 61 -2.89 7.17 2.65
C TYR A 61 -2.23 7.13 4.04
N PRO A 62 -3.01 7.05 5.14
CA PRO A 62 -2.49 7.08 6.50
C PRO A 62 -1.90 5.72 6.92
N LEU A 63 -0.76 5.34 6.32
CA LEU A 63 -0.13 4.03 6.49
C LEU A 63 1.30 4.16 7.04
N PRO A 64 1.52 4.51 8.33
CA PRO A 64 2.80 5.05 8.80
C PRO A 64 4.03 4.20 8.47
N PRO A 65 4.05 2.87 8.72
CA PRO A 65 5.22 2.06 8.39
C PRO A 65 5.47 1.95 6.87
N ALA A 66 4.42 2.01 6.04
CA ALA A 66 4.57 1.96 4.59
C ALA A 66 4.86 3.33 3.98
N HIS A 67 4.39 4.41 4.60
CA HIS A 67 4.54 5.77 4.12
C HIS A 67 6.01 6.17 4.05
N GLU A 68 6.83 5.82 5.03
CA GLU A 68 8.27 6.10 4.99
C GLU A 68 8.93 5.43 3.78
N VAL A 69 8.56 4.18 3.48
CA VAL A 69 9.07 3.44 2.33
C VAL A 69 8.60 4.07 1.02
N PHE A 70 7.31 4.37 0.88
CA PHE A 70 6.78 5.05 -0.32
C PHE A 70 7.40 6.44 -0.52
N ARG A 71 7.68 7.16 0.57
CA ARG A 71 8.36 8.46 0.54
C ARG A 71 9.77 8.35 0.04
N HIS A 72 10.53 7.39 0.58
CA HIS A 72 11.90 7.13 0.15
C HIS A 72 11.96 6.82 -1.35
N TYR A 73 11.19 5.84 -1.82
CA TYR A 73 11.23 5.42 -3.22
C TYR A 73 10.62 6.43 -4.19
N TYR A 74 9.69 7.27 -3.76
CA TYR A 74 9.20 8.37 -4.58
C TYR A 74 10.33 9.34 -4.96
N TRP A 75 11.13 9.76 -3.98
CA TRP A 75 12.26 10.66 -4.24
C TRP A 75 13.32 9.96 -5.09
N GLU A 76 13.62 8.69 -4.77
CA GLU A 76 14.59 7.90 -5.53
C GLU A 76 14.19 7.73 -7.01
N VAL A 77 12.93 7.39 -7.29
CA VAL A 77 12.41 7.21 -8.66
C VAL A 77 12.34 8.56 -9.39
N ARG A 78 11.96 9.63 -8.68
CA ARG A 78 11.93 11.00 -9.22
C ARG A 78 13.32 11.45 -9.66
N ASP A 79 14.31 11.24 -8.80
CA ASP A 79 15.68 11.75 -8.97
C ASP A 79 16.55 10.84 -9.86
N THR A 80 16.03 9.67 -10.27
CA THR A 80 16.70 8.73 -11.19
C THR A 80 16.00 8.75 -12.57
N PRO A 81 16.32 9.70 -13.47
CA PRO A 81 15.63 9.84 -14.76
C PRO A 81 15.88 8.66 -15.73
N LEU A 82 17.04 7.99 -15.62
CA LEU A 82 17.43 6.84 -16.44
C LEU A 82 17.80 5.66 -15.54
N PRO A 83 16.82 4.92 -14.99
CA PRO A 83 17.09 3.84 -14.05
C PRO A 83 17.78 2.66 -14.74
N SER A 84 18.80 2.12 -14.08
CA SER A 84 19.47 0.90 -14.51
C SER A 84 18.60 -0.34 -14.27
N SER A 85 18.98 -1.48 -14.83
CA SER A 85 18.32 -2.76 -14.52
C SER A 85 18.38 -3.10 -13.01
N LEU A 86 19.44 -2.68 -12.32
CA LEU A 86 19.59 -2.90 -10.88
C LEU A 86 18.64 -2.02 -10.07
N ASP A 87 18.41 -0.77 -10.49
CA ASP A 87 17.43 0.11 -9.84
C ASP A 87 16.03 -0.47 -9.94
N TRP A 88 15.63 -0.92 -11.15
CA TRP A 88 14.34 -1.58 -11.37
C TRP A 88 14.17 -2.83 -10.51
N GLN A 89 15.20 -3.67 -10.42
CA GLN A 89 15.17 -4.87 -9.58
C GLN A 89 15.00 -4.50 -8.11
N ARG A 90 15.81 -3.57 -7.59
CA ARG A 90 15.71 -3.10 -6.19
C ARG A 90 14.32 -2.55 -5.89
N TRP A 91 13.77 -1.70 -6.76
CA TRP A 91 12.44 -1.13 -6.58
C TRP A 91 11.35 -2.20 -6.56
N GLN A 92 11.44 -3.18 -7.45
CA GLN A 92 10.49 -4.29 -7.52
C GLN A 92 10.55 -5.17 -6.27
N GLU A 93 11.75 -5.50 -5.80
CA GLU A 93 12.00 -6.34 -4.62
C GLU A 93 11.45 -5.72 -3.33
N VAL A 94 11.26 -4.40 -3.28
CA VAL A 94 10.69 -3.73 -2.11
C VAL A 94 9.21 -3.39 -2.29
N LEU A 95 8.85 -2.72 -3.39
CA LEU A 95 7.52 -2.14 -3.56
C LEU A 95 6.45 -3.20 -3.81
N ALA A 96 6.71 -4.19 -4.66
CA ALA A 96 5.71 -5.21 -4.96
C ALA A 96 5.37 -6.08 -3.73
N PRO A 97 6.35 -6.55 -2.92
CA PRO A 97 6.04 -7.21 -1.66
C PRO A 97 5.32 -6.32 -0.65
N LEU A 98 5.71 -5.05 -0.52
CA LEU A 98 5.07 -4.12 0.41
C LEU A 98 3.58 -3.92 0.10
N VAL A 99 3.23 -3.65 -1.15
CA VAL A 99 1.82 -3.47 -1.56
C VAL A 99 1.03 -4.76 -1.35
N ARG A 100 1.63 -5.93 -1.65
CA ARG A 100 0.99 -7.22 -1.36
C ARG A 100 0.71 -7.42 0.13
N GLN A 101 1.66 -7.05 0.99
CA GLN A 101 1.47 -7.12 2.44
C GLN A 101 0.36 -6.20 2.93
N LEU A 102 0.27 -4.97 2.39
CA LEU A 102 -0.82 -4.04 2.69
C LEU A 102 -2.17 -4.58 2.27
N HIS A 103 -2.26 -5.20 1.08
CA HIS A 103 -3.48 -5.85 0.62
C HIS A 103 -3.90 -6.98 1.57
N VAL A 104 -3.00 -7.90 1.90
CA VAL A 104 -3.28 -9.01 2.83
C VAL A 104 -3.70 -8.50 4.21
N ALA A 105 -3.02 -7.49 4.74
CA ALA A 105 -3.34 -6.91 6.04
C ALA A 105 -4.71 -6.20 6.04
N THR A 106 -5.11 -5.60 4.91
CA THR A 106 -6.45 -5.03 4.73
C THR A 106 -7.53 -6.10 4.79
N LEU A 107 -7.35 -7.20 4.03
CA LEU A 107 -8.28 -8.34 4.04
C LEU A 107 -8.43 -8.95 5.44
N GLN A 108 -7.32 -9.09 6.18
CA GLN A 108 -7.35 -9.57 7.55
C GLN A 108 -8.15 -8.66 8.49
N LYS A 109 -8.06 -7.33 8.29
CA LYS A 109 -8.83 -6.35 9.06
C LYS A 109 -10.32 -6.39 8.73
N GLN A 110 -10.69 -6.50 7.45
CA GLN A 110 -12.08 -6.66 7.03
C GLN A 110 -12.69 -7.92 7.64
N ALA A 111 -12.02 -9.07 7.53
CA ALA A 111 -12.50 -10.33 8.12
C ALA A 111 -12.68 -10.22 9.64
N ARG A 112 -11.78 -9.53 10.34
CA ARG A 112 -11.90 -9.29 11.79
C ARG A 112 -13.08 -8.38 12.13
N LEU A 113 -13.29 -7.31 11.35
CA LEU A 113 -14.41 -6.38 11.54
C LEU A 113 -15.75 -7.10 11.34
N GLU A 114 -15.88 -7.92 10.30
CA GLU A 114 -17.07 -8.74 10.07
C GLU A 114 -17.39 -9.68 11.23
N LEU A 115 -16.37 -10.30 11.84
CA LEU A 115 -16.56 -11.16 13.00
C LEU A 115 -17.03 -10.39 14.24
N VAL A 116 -16.65 -9.12 14.38
CA VAL A 116 -17.14 -8.24 15.45
C VAL A 116 -18.60 -7.87 15.17
N LEU A 117 -18.91 -7.44 13.95
CA LEU A 117 -20.26 -7.05 13.54
C LEU A 117 -21.28 -8.18 13.63
N LYS A 118 -20.90 -9.42 13.30
CA LYS A 118 -21.76 -10.62 13.39
C LYS A 118 -22.00 -11.10 14.84
N LYS A 119 -21.25 -10.58 15.82
CA LYS A 119 -21.35 -10.96 17.25
C LYS A 119 -22.11 -9.92 18.09
N VAL A 120 -22.48 -8.78 17.49
CA VAL A 120 -23.32 -7.73 18.06
C VAL A 120 -24.74 -7.91 17.52
#